data_AF-A0A3D5YGK5-F1
#
_entry.id   AF-A0A3D5YGK5-F1
#
_cell.length_a   1.000
_cell.length_b   1.000
_cell.length_c   1.000
_cell.angle_alpha   90.00
_cell.angle_beta   90.00
_cell.angle_gamma   90.00
#
_symmetry.space_group_name_H-M   'P 1'
#
loop_
_entity.id
_entity.type
_entity.pdbx_description
1 polymer ?
#
loop_
_entity_poly.entity_id
_entity_poly.type
_entity_poly.pdbx_seq_one_letter_code
_entity_poly.pdbx_strand_id
1 'polypeptide(L)'
;MIPKIRGKQKSLPIETIIQEAKNMITNGIEEIILIAQDTTRYGTDLYGKPALFELLQEIDKLKGNFKFRLLYLYPDILTLDHLKKLTTLKKFLPYFDIPLQHISAPLLKKM
;
A
#
# COMPACT_ATOMS: atom_id res chain seq x y z
N MET A 1 -10.29 4.82 17.21
CA MET A 1 -10.86 6.17 17.03
C MET A 1 -10.96 6.60 15.56
N ILE A 2 -9.95 6.37 14.73
CA ILE A 2 -9.90 6.86 13.34
C ILE A 2 -11.14 6.51 12.47
N PRO A 3 -11.67 5.27 12.47
CA PRO A 3 -12.87 4.95 11.69
C PRO A 3 -14.13 5.71 12.12
N LYS A 4 -14.21 6.11 13.40
CA LYS A 4 -15.33 6.90 13.93
C LYS A 4 -15.26 8.37 13.50
N ILE A 5 -14.07 8.86 13.13
CA ILE A 5 -13.82 10.26 12.77
C ILE A 5 -13.79 10.43 11.24
N ARG A 6 -13.15 9.51 10.52
CA ARG A 6 -12.92 9.60 9.06
C ARG A 6 -13.82 8.69 8.23
N GLY A 7 -14.69 7.92 8.87
CA GLY A 7 -15.54 6.94 8.22
C GLY A 7 -14.84 5.61 7.95
N LYS A 8 -15.59 4.68 7.35
CA LYS A 8 -15.05 3.38 6.94
C LYS A 8 -14.02 3.54 5.83
N GLN A 9 -13.11 2.58 5.73
CA GLN A 9 -12.21 2.48 4.58
C GLN A 9 -13.01 2.51 3.27
N LYS A 10 -12.53 3.30 2.31
CA LYS A 10 -13.03 3.36 0.95
C LYS A 10 -11.85 3.27 0.00
N SER A 11 -11.73 2.17 -0.71
CA SER A 11 -10.74 1.95 -1.74
C SER A 11 -11.19 2.53 -3.07
N LEU A 12 -10.25 3.07 -3.85
CA LEU A 12 -10.47 3.39 -5.25
C LEU A 12 -10.26 2.15 -6.13
N PRO A 13 -11.00 2.01 -7.24
CA PRO A 13 -10.71 0.94 -8.20
C PRO A 13 -9.28 1.02 -8.74
N ILE A 14 -8.64 -0.13 -8.97
CA ILE A 14 -7.29 -0.25 -9.50
C ILE A 14 -7.15 0.59 -10.77
N GLU A 15 -8.13 0.53 -11.67
CA GLU A 15 -8.13 1.24 -12.94
C GLU A 15 -8.04 2.75 -12.75
N THR A 16 -8.69 3.28 -11.71
CA THR A 16 -8.65 4.71 -11.35
C THR A 16 -7.25 5.11 -10.90
N ILE A 17 -6.65 4.33 -9.99
CA ILE A 17 -5.30 4.58 -9.47
C ILE A 17 -4.26 4.46 -10.59
N ILE A 18 -4.41 3.48 -11.47
CA ILE A 18 -3.53 3.28 -12.63
C ILE A 18 -3.62 4.45 -13.61
N GLN A 19 -4.80 5.00 -13.85
CA GLN A 19 -4.94 6.16 -14.71
C GLN A 19 -4.28 7.40 -14.10
N GLU A 20 -4.44 7.62 -12.79
CA GLU A 20 -3.76 8.70 -12.07
C GLU A 20 -2.24 8.56 -12.13
N ALA A 21 -1.72 7.35 -11.85
CA ALA A 21 -0.30 7.05 -11.94
C ALA A 21 0.26 7.29 -13.35
N LYS A 22 -0.45 6.87 -14.40
CA LYS A 22 -0.07 7.17 -15.79
C LYS A 22 0.04 8.67 -16.04
N ASN A 23 -0.94 9.44 -15.59
CA ASN A 23 -0.95 10.90 -15.77
C ASN A 23 0.23 11.55 -15.03
N MET A 24 0.55 11.09 -13.82
CA MET A 24 1.72 11.55 -13.06
C MET A 24 3.02 11.27 -13.84
N ILE A 25 3.20 10.04 -14.33
CA ILE A 25 4.39 9.64 -15.09
C ILE A 25 4.54 10.46 -16.37
N THR A 26 3.45 10.69 -17.11
CA THR A 26 3.50 11.52 -18.33
C THR A 26 3.86 12.98 -18.06
N ASN A 27 3.60 13.46 -16.84
CA ASN A 27 3.97 14.79 -16.38
C ASN A 27 5.40 14.86 -15.79
N GLY A 28 6.20 13.79 -15.93
CA GLY A 28 7.58 13.76 -15.47
C GLY A 28 7.77 13.45 -13.99
N ILE A 29 6.74 12.93 -13.30
CA ILE A 29 6.89 12.49 -11.91
C ILE A 29 7.75 11.23 -11.86
N GLU A 30 8.80 11.28 -11.03
CA GLU A 30 9.78 10.21 -10.88
C GLU A 30 9.48 9.29 -9.69
N GLU A 31 8.65 9.71 -8.74
CA GLU A 31 8.27 8.91 -7.58
C GLU A 31 6.77 9.00 -7.26
N ILE A 32 6.14 7.83 -7.09
CA ILE A 32 4.75 7.69 -6.67
C ILE A 32 4.71 7.09 -5.26
N ILE A 33 4.03 7.77 -4.34
CA ILE A 33 3.87 7.31 -2.96
C ILE A 33 2.42 6.90 -2.76
N LEU A 34 2.18 5.61 -2.46
CA LEU A 34 0.85 5.14 -2.11
C LEU A 34 0.61 5.35 -0.61
N ILE A 35 -0.49 6.03 -0.30
CA ILE A 35 -0.91 6.35 1.07
C ILE A 35 -2.36 5.93 1.31
N ALA A 36 -2.64 5.48 2.53
CA ALA A 36 -3.97 5.23 3.05
C ALA A 36 -3.94 5.33 4.58
N GLN A 37 -5.09 5.16 5.25
CA GLN A 37 -5.09 4.95 6.70
C GLN A 37 -4.43 3.61 7.08
N ASP A 38 -4.73 2.59 6.29
CA ASP A 38 -4.09 1.27 6.32
C ASP A 38 -3.96 0.80 4.88
N THR A 39 -2.74 0.89 4.33
CA THR A 39 -2.47 0.54 2.93
C THR A 39 -2.56 -0.98 2.72
N THR A 40 -2.32 -1.79 3.75
CA THR A 40 -2.34 -3.26 3.67
C THR A 40 -3.72 -3.83 3.40
N ARG A 41 -4.78 -3.09 3.78
CA ARG A 41 -6.17 -3.49 3.62
C ARG A 41 -6.78 -3.10 2.28
N TYR A 42 -6.04 -2.44 1.39
CA TYR A 42 -6.54 -1.96 0.10
C TYR A 42 -7.34 -3.05 -0.63
N GLY A 43 -8.50 -2.66 -1.15
CA GLY A 43 -9.36 -3.53 -1.95
C GLY A 43 -10.29 -4.43 -1.14
N THR A 44 -10.10 -4.58 0.17
CA THR A 44 -10.97 -5.46 0.99
C THR A 44 -12.43 -5.00 0.98
N ASP A 45 -12.65 -3.69 1.05
CA ASP A 45 -13.98 -3.07 1.02
C ASP A 45 -14.63 -3.01 -0.37
N LEU A 46 -13.82 -3.11 -1.43
CA LEU A 46 -14.26 -2.95 -2.81
C LEU A 46 -14.39 -4.29 -3.56
N TYR A 47 -13.42 -5.19 -3.38
CA TYR A 47 -13.30 -6.47 -4.08
C TYR A 47 -13.62 -7.67 -3.19
N GLY A 48 -13.91 -7.45 -1.90
CA GLY A 48 -14.15 -8.51 -0.92
C GLY A 48 -12.90 -9.30 -0.50
N LYS A 49 -11.72 -8.91 -0.98
CA LYS A 49 -10.42 -9.51 -0.65
C LYS A 49 -9.31 -8.45 -0.69
N PRO A 50 -8.18 -8.65 0.01
CA PRO A 50 -7.00 -7.82 -0.17
C PRO A 50 -6.56 -7.82 -1.64
N ALA A 51 -6.35 -6.63 -2.21
CA ALA A 51 -5.96 -6.45 -3.61
C ALA A 51 -4.71 -5.57 -3.78
N LEU A 52 -3.97 -5.32 -2.68
CA LEU A 52 -2.79 -4.46 -2.70
C LEU A 52 -1.72 -5.01 -3.66
N PHE A 53 -1.50 -6.32 -3.64
CA PHE A 53 -0.47 -6.91 -4.49
C PHE A 53 -0.82 -6.82 -5.97
N GLU A 54 -2.09 -7.06 -6.33
CA GLU A 54 -2.60 -6.86 -7.68
C GLU A 54 -2.40 -5.40 -8.13
N LEU A 55 -2.73 -4.41 -7.29
CA LEU A 55 -2.49 -3.00 -7.59
C LEU A 55 -1.01 -2.72 -7.88
N LEU A 56 -0.10 -3.20 -7.02
CA LEU A 56 1.33 -2.92 -7.16
C LEU A 56 1.93 -3.61 -8.39
N GLN A 57 1.44 -4.79 -8.76
CA GLN A 57 1.81 -5.44 -10.00
C GLN A 57 1.36 -4.64 -11.23
N GLU A 58 0.16 -4.07 -11.20
CA GLU A 58 -0.31 -3.20 -12.29
C GLU A 58 0.50 -1.89 -12.38
N ILE A 59 0.89 -1.30 -11.24
CA ILE A 59 1.78 -0.13 -11.23
C ILE A 59 3.16 -0.50 -11.79
N ASP A 60 3.75 -1.63 -11.37
CA ASP A 60 5.09 -2.05 -11.83
C ASP A 60 5.16 -2.27 -13.35
N LYS A 61 4.03 -2.63 -13.99
CA LYS A 61 3.91 -2.81 -15.45
C LYS A 61 3.88 -1.49 -16.23
N LEU A 62 3.62 -0.35 -15.60
CA LEU A 62 3.52 0.94 -16.31
C LEU A 62 4.84 1.32 -16.98
N LYS A 63 4.77 1.86 -18.20
CA LYS A 63 5.96 2.36 -18.92
C LYS A 63 6.42 3.69 -18.30
N GLY A 64 7.73 3.94 -18.36
CA GLY A 64 8.36 5.15 -17.81
C GLY A 64 9.43 4.81 -16.76
N ASN A 65 10.31 5.78 -16.51
CA ASN A 65 11.33 5.68 -15.48
C ASN A 65 10.80 6.35 -14.20
N PHE A 66 10.20 5.56 -13.33
CA PHE A 66 9.70 6.02 -12.04
C PHE A 66 9.92 4.94 -10.99
N LYS A 67 9.82 5.34 -9.73
CA LYS A 67 9.82 4.46 -8.58
C LYS A 67 8.55 4.62 -7.78
N PHE A 68 8.19 3.62 -6.98
CA PHE A 68 7.07 3.75 -6.06
C PHE A 68 7.35 3.11 -4.71
N ARG A 69 6.72 3.65 -3.67
CA ARG A 69 6.81 3.14 -2.29
C ARG A 69 5.46 3.17 -1.58
N LEU A 70 5.38 2.42 -0.50
CA LEU A 70 4.22 2.32 0.37
C LEU A 70 4.52 3.04 1.69
N LEU A 71 3.51 3.72 2.24
CA LEU A 71 3.50 4.19 3.62
C LEU A 71 2.35 3.52 4.39
N TYR A 72 2.43 3.55 5.72
CA TYR A 72 1.37 3.09 6.63
C TYR A 72 0.99 1.62 6.44
N LEU A 73 1.99 0.75 6.58
CA LEU A 73 1.84 -0.69 6.51
C LEU A 73 1.58 -1.30 7.89
N TYR A 74 0.48 -2.03 8.09
CA TYR A 74 0.17 -2.64 9.38
C TYR A 74 0.73 -4.09 9.49
N PRO A 75 1.38 -4.43 10.62
CA PRO A 75 2.06 -5.72 10.79
C PRO A 75 1.12 -6.90 11.06
N ASP A 76 -0.15 -6.66 11.37
CA ASP A 76 -1.15 -7.72 11.64
C ASP A 76 -1.52 -8.52 10.38
N ILE A 77 -1.38 -7.91 9.20
CA ILE A 77 -1.69 -8.53 7.90
C ILE A 77 -0.42 -8.94 7.13
N LEU A 78 0.70 -8.26 7.38
CA LEU A 78 1.93 -8.50 6.66
C LEU A 78 2.68 -9.75 7.14
N THR A 79 3.01 -10.61 6.20
CA THR A 79 3.84 -11.79 6.43
C THR A 79 5.21 -11.57 5.77
N LEU A 80 6.21 -12.35 6.19
CA LEU A 80 7.52 -12.32 5.52
C LEU A 80 7.43 -12.63 4.02
N ASP A 81 6.47 -13.47 3.63
CA ASP A 81 6.25 -13.79 2.21
C ASP A 81 5.64 -12.61 1.45
N HIS A 82 4.77 -11.81 2.07
CA HIS A 82 4.31 -10.56 1.49
C HIS A 82 5.49 -9.60 1.24
N LEU A 83 6.37 -9.44 2.23
CA LEU A 83 7.55 -8.56 2.09
C LEU A 83 8.49 -9.04 0.99
N LYS A 84 8.81 -10.33 0.95
CA LYS A 84 9.63 -10.92 -0.11
C LYS A 84 9.01 -10.69 -1.49
N LYS A 85 7.70 -10.92 -1.63
CA LYS A 85 7.00 -10.67 -2.90
C LYS A 85 7.08 -9.20 -3.34
N LEU A 86 7.05 -8.24 -2.42
CA LEU A 86 7.20 -6.83 -2.76
C LEU A 86 8.59 -6.53 -3.33
N THR A 87 9.64 -7.18 -2.82
CA THR A 87 11.02 -7.00 -3.32
C THR A 87 11.25 -7.54 -4.74
N THR A 88 10.32 -8.31 -5.30
CA THR A 88 10.44 -8.81 -6.70
C THR A 88 9.97 -7.80 -7.74
N LEU A 89 9.28 -6.74 -7.33
CA LEU A 89 8.81 -5.66 -8.20
C LEU A 89 9.99 -4.76 -8.61
N LYS A 90 10.10 -4.44 -9.90
CA LYS A 90 11.30 -3.78 -10.46
C LYS A 90 11.39 -2.29 -10.11
N LYS A 91 10.24 -1.63 -9.99
CA LYS A 91 10.11 -0.19 -9.72
C LYS A 91 9.76 0.10 -8.26
N PHE A 92 9.45 -0.93 -7.47
CA PHE A 92 9.23 -0.77 -6.04
C PHE A 92 10.53 -0.40 -5.32
N LEU A 93 10.45 0.56 -4.42
CA LEU A 93 11.51 0.85 -3.46
C LEU A 93 11.28 -0.03 -2.23
N PRO A 94 12.27 -0.84 -1.80
CA PRO A 94 12.14 -1.74 -0.64
C PRO A 94 12.18 -0.95 0.68
N TYR A 95 11.25 -0.02 0.84
CA TYR A 95 11.01 0.81 2.01
C TYR A 95 9.74 0.31 2.70
N PHE A 96 9.87 -0.06 3.98
CA PHE A 96 8.79 -0.66 4.75
C PHE A 96 8.48 0.20 5.99
N ASP A 97 7.50 1.08 5.85
CA ASP A 97 6.97 1.90 6.94
C ASP A 97 5.96 1.11 7.78
N ILE A 98 6.47 0.35 8.76
CA ILE A 98 5.67 -0.57 9.59
C ILE A 98 5.73 -0.14 11.07
N PRO A 99 4.73 0.60 11.57
CA PRO A 99 4.68 0.97 12.99
C PRO A 99 4.23 -0.23 13.84
N LEU A 100 5.18 -0.86 14.54
CA LEU A 100 4.94 -2.00 15.46
C LEU A 100 4.16 -1.63 16.73
N GLN A 101 3.93 -0.34 16.97
CA GLN A 101 3.32 0.21 18.19
C GLN A 101 4.18 0.05 19.46
N HIS A 102 4.56 -1.18 19.85
CA HIS A 102 5.40 -1.44 21.02
C HIS A 102 6.09 -2.82 20.96
N ILE A 103 7.28 -2.96 21.55
CA ILE A 103 8.00 -4.26 21.63
C ILE A 103 7.51 -5.19 22.75
N SER A 104 6.68 -4.70 23.67
CA SER A 104 6.34 -5.39 24.91
C SER A 104 5.04 -6.15 24.71
N ALA A 105 5.08 -7.48 24.78
CA ALA A 105 3.92 -8.31 24.51
C ALA A 105 2.69 -7.96 25.39
N PRO A 106 2.83 -7.68 26.70
CA PRO A 106 1.70 -7.24 27.52
C PRO A 106 1.11 -5.89 27.10
N LEU A 107 1.93 -4.96 26.60
CA LEU A 107 1.47 -3.65 26.15
C LEU A 107 0.81 -3.74 24.78
N LEU A 108 1.41 -4.49 23.85
CA LEU A 108 0.86 -4.69 22.51
C LEU A 108 -0.53 -5.33 22.54
N LYS A 109 -0.78 -6.30 23.44
CA LYS A 109 -2.11 -6.91 23.63
C LYS A 109 -3.19 -5.93 24.13
N LYS A 110 -2.80 -4.78 24.69
CA LYS A 110 -3.72 -3.76 25.21
C LYS A 110 -3.97 -2.63 24.21
N MET A 111 -3.26 -2.60 23.08
CA MET A 111 -3.40 -1.61 22.01
C MET A 111 -4.36 -2.12 20.94
#